data_AF-A0A1X2IGT0-F1
#
_entry.id   AF-A0A1X2IGT0-F1
#
_cell.length_a   1.000
_cell.length_b   1.000
_cell.length_c   1.000
_cell.angle_alpha   90.00
_cell.angle_beta   90.00
_cell.angle_gamma   90.00
#
_symmetry.space_group_name_H-M   'P 1'
#
loop_
_entity.id
_entity.type
_entity.pdbx_description
1 polymer ?
#
loop_
_entity_poly.entity_id
_entity_poly.type
_entity_poly.pdbx_seq_one_letter_code
_entity_poly.pdbx_strand_id
1 'polypeptide(L)' 'MEQNKREIEQYVEKAEQCNSDRERREFNQDANQIHEKMTGHAMKFDSKGHLDKSSADAKKCPALHLQ' A
#
# COMPACT_ATOMS: atom_id res chain seq x y z
N MET A 1 4.49 -9.73 -12.43
CA MET A 1 3.31 -9.03 -11.84
C MET A 1 2.87 -9.65 -10.53
N GLU A 2 2.80 -10.99 -10.42
CA GLU A 2 2.35 -11.66 -9.19
C GLU A 2 3.27 -11.46 -7.97
N GLN A 3 4.58 -11.37 -8.18
CA GLN A 3 5.55 -11.15 -7.09
C GLN A 3 5.43 -9.76 -6.46
N ASN A 4 5.33 -8.71 -7.27
CA ASN A 4 5.13 -7.34 -6.79
C ASN A 4 3.78 -7.19 -6.06
N LYS A 5 2.74 -7.93 -6.49
CA LYS A 5 1.45 -7.97 -5.80
C LYS A 5 1.62 -8.50 -4.36
N ARG A 6 2.34 -9.62 -4.21
CA ARG A 6 2.65 -10.20 -2.88
C ARG A 6 3.52 -9.28 -2.02
N GLU A 7 4.44 -8.53 -2.62
CA GLU A 7 5.24 -7.55 -1.86
C GLU A 7 4.38 -6.41 -1.32
N ILE A 8 3.47 -5.84 -2.12
CA ILE A 8 2.52 -4.83 -1.66
C ILE A 8 1.68 -5.37 -0.49
N GLU A 9 1.17 -6.60 -0.62
CA GLU A 9 0.39 -7.28 0.43
C GLU A 9 1.20 -7.42 1.73
N GLN A 10 2.45 -7.89 1.65
CA GLN A 10 3.32 -8.02 2.82
C GLN A 10 3.63 -6.69 3.50
N TYR A 11 3.86 -5.63 2.74
CA TYR A 11 4.13 -4.31 3.32
C TYR A 11 2.89 -3.71 3.98
N VAL A 12 1.71 -3.87 3.39
CA VAL A 12 0.45 -3.45 4.00
C VAL A 12 0.18 -4.22 5.29
N GLU A 13 0.40 -5.54 5.28
CA GLU A 13 0.24 -6.37 6.49
C GLU A 13 1.22 -5.97 7.60
N LYS A 14 2.50 -5.75 7.26
CA LYS A 14 3.50 -5.22 8.22
C LYS A 14 3.07 -3.88 8.80
N ALA A 15 2.55 -2.98 7.96
CA ALA A 15 2.09 -1.67 8.41
C ALA A 15 0.87 -1.75 9.35
N GLU A 16 0.01 -2.75 9.21
CA GLU A 16 -1.10 -3.03 10.11
C GLU A 16 -0.63 -3.62 11.46
N GLN A 17 0.46 -4.40 11.45
CA GLN A 17 1.06 -5.02 12.65
C GLN A 17 2.03 -4.10 13.41
N CYS A 18 2.42 -2.96 12.83
CA CYS A 18 3.32 -2.00 13.47
C CYS A 18 2.69 -1.24 14.64
N ASN A 19 3.46 -1.12 15.72
CA ASN A 19 3.08 -0.36 16.92
C ASN A 19 3.54 1.11 16.86
N SER A 20 4.35 1.48 15.87
CA SER A 20 4.85 2.83 15.68
C SER A 20 4.27 3.45 14.41
N ASP A 21 3.77 4.68 14.52
CA ASP A 21 3.27 5.44 13.37
C ASP A 21 4.36 5.71 12.33
N ARG A 22 5.62 5.79 12.77
CA ARG A 22 6.77 5.93 11.86
C ARG A 22 6.96 4.68 11.00
N GLU A 23 7.03 3.49 11.62
CA GLU A 23 7.22 2.23 10.90
C GLU A 23 6.03 1.92 9.99
N ARG A 24 4.82 2.16 10.48
CA ARG A 24 3.60 2.04 9.68
C ARG A 24 3.66 2.91 8.42
N ARG A 25 4.17 4.14 8.54
CA ARG A 25 4.31 5.05 7.39
C ARG A 25 5.39 4.56 6.42
N GLU A 26 6.53 4.11 6.93
CA GLU A 26 7.63 3.55 6.11
C GLU A 26 7.15 2.34 5.29
N PHE A 27 6.46 1.38 5.92
CA PHE A 27 5.91 0.22 5.19
C PHE A 27 4.82 0.59 4.19
N ASN A 28 3.91 1.51 4.53
CA ASN A 28 2.93 2.00 3.55
C ASN A 28 3.61 2.75 2.38
N GLN A 29 4.73 3.44 2.61
CA GLN A 29 5.51 4.08 1.55
C GLN A 29 6.18 3.07 0.63
N ASP A 30 6.77 2.00 1.18
CA ASP A 30 7.36 0.92 0.40
C ASP A 30 6.30 0.22 -0.48
N ALA A 31 5.14 -0.09 0.09
CA ALA A 31 4.00 -0.60 -0.66
C ALA A 31 3.58 0.36 -1.80
N ASN A 32 3.58 1.66 -1.54
CA ASN A 32 3.20 2.67 -2.53
C ASN A 32 4.22 2.81 -3.67
N GLN A 33 5.52 2.73 -3.37
CA GLN A 33 6.57 2.77 -4.40
C GLN A 33 6.47 1.58 -5.36
N ILE A 34 6.18 0.39 -4.83
CA ILE A 34 6.01 -0.81 -5.66
C ILE A 34 4.75 -0.66 -6.53
N HIS A 35 3.68 -0.13 -5.95
CA HIS A 35 2.46 0.18 -6.69
C HIS A 35 2.74 1.16 -7.84
N GLU A 36 3.38 2.30 -7.56
CA GLU A 36 3.69 3.32 -8.56
C GLU A 36 4.53 2.77 -9.71
N LYS A 37 5.52 1.92 -9.41
CA LYS A 37 6.31 1.23 -10.45
C LYS A 37 5.48 0.30 -11.33
N MET A 38 4.41 -0.30 -10.81
CA MET A 38 3.54 -1.21 -11.56
C MET A 38 2.47 -0.49 -12.37
N THR A 39 1.91 0.59 -11.82
CA THR A 39 0.70 1.24 -12.34
C THR A 39 0.98 2.61 -12.97
N GLY A 40 2.20 3.13 -12.80
CA GLY A 40 2.61 4.45 -13.28
C GLY A 40 2.03 5.61 -12.46
N HIS A 41 1.41 5.34 -11.30
CA HIS A 41 0.89 6.38 -10.41
C HIS A 41 0.94 5.94 -8.94
N ALA A 42 1.28 6.86 -8.04
CA ALA A 42 1.25 6.61 -6.60
C ALA A 42 -0.18 6.70 -6.03
N MET A 43 -0.44 5.93 -4.98
CA MET A 43 -1.64 6.02 -4.17
C MET A 43 -1.52 7.14 -3.14
N LYS A 44 -2.68 7.64 -2.68
CA LYS A 44 -2.73 8.59 -1.58
C LYS A 44 -2.63 7.87 -0.24
N PHE A 45 -2.14 8.59 0.76
CA PHE A 45 -2.23 8.19 2.15
C PHE A 45 -3.40 8.90 2.82
N ASP A 46 -4.07 8.24 3.75
CA ASP A 46 -5.07 8.84 4.61
C ASP A 46 -4.44 9.68 5.74
N SER A 47 -5.27 10.33 6.55
CA SER A 47 -4.81 11.16 7.67
C SER A 47 -4.07 10.39 8.78
N LYS A 48 -4.17 9.06 8.78
CA LYS A 48 -3.51 8.16 9.74
C LYS A 48 -2.22 7.54 9.17
N GLY A 49 -1.85 7.90 7.93
CA GLY A 49 -0.66 7.39 7.27
C GLY A 49 -0.83 5.99 6.67
N HIS A 50 -2.07 5.49 6.57
CA HIS A 50 -2.39 4.28 5.84
C HIS A 50 -2.55 4.60 4.36
N LEU A 51 -2.29 3.62 3.49
CA LEU A 51 -2.72 3.72 2.10
C LEU A 51 -4.23 3.93 2.03
N ASP A 52 -4.68 4.97 1.35
CA ASP A 52 -6.09 5.30 1.19
C ASP A 52 -6.75 4.29 0.25
N LYS A 53 -7.18 3.17 0.84
CA LYS A 53 -7.90 2.06 0.16
C LYS A 53 -9.21 2.54 -0.50
N SER A 54 -9.74 3.71 -0.11
CA SER A 54 -10.98 4.28 -0.64
C SER A 54 -10.78 5.18 -1.88
N SER A 55 -9.54 5.63 -2.11
CA SER A 55 -9.19 6.47 -3.25
C SER A 55 -9.46 5.78 -4.59
N ALA A 56 -9.74 6.59 -5.62
CA ALA A 56 -9.99 6.08 -6.98
C ALA A 56 -8.80 5.27 -7.54
N ASP A 57 -7.59 5.55 -7.08
CA ASP A 57 -6.37 4.87 -7.49
C ASP A 57 -6.16 3.55 -6.74
N ALA A 58 -6.47 3.51 -5.44
CA ALA A 58 -6.46 2.24 -4.71
C ALA A 58 -7.48 1.24 -5.27
N LYS A 59 -8.65 1.68 -5.76
CA LYS A 59 -9.64 0.84 -6.45
C LYS A 59 -9.10 0.18 -7.73
N LYS A 60 -8.09 0.78 -8.36
CA LYS A 60 -7.42 0.22 -9.53
C LYS A 60 -6.31 -0.77 -9.15
N CYS A 61 -6.00 -0.92 -7.86
CA CYS A 61 -4.98 -1.84 -7.38
C CYS A 61 -5.60 -3.20 -7.01
N PRO A 62 -5.52 -4.23 -7.87
CA PRO A 62 -6.03 -5.55 -7.54
C PRO A 62 -5.30 -6.23 -6.35
N ALA A 63 -4.19 -5.67 -5.88
CA ALA A 63 -3.46 -6.11 -4.68
C ALA A 63 -4.16 -5.70 -3.36
N LEU A 64 -4.90 -4.60 -3.35
CA LEU A 64 -5.51 -4.04 -2.14
C LEU A 64 -6.96 -4.47 -1.93
N HIS A 65 -7.59 -5.08 -2.94
CA HIS A 65 -9.01 -5.48 -2.94
C HIS A 65 -9.15 -7.01 -3.00
N LEU A 66 -8.35 -7.72 -2.19
CA LEU A 66 -8.52 -9.16 -1.97
C LEU A 66 -9.87 -9.39 -1.26
N GLN A 67 -10.90 -9.74 -2.03
CA GLN A 67 -11.98 -10.61 -1.55
C GLN A 67 -11.52 -12.06 -1.61
#